data_AF-A0A396QE48-F1
#
_entry.id   AF-A0A396QE48-F1
#
_cell.length_a   1.000
_cell.length_b   1.000
_cell.length_c   1.000
_cell.angle_alpha   90.00
_cell.angle_beta   90.00
_cell.angle_gamma   90.00
#
_symmetry.space_group_name_H-M   'P 1'
#
loop_
_entity.id
_entity.type
_entity.pdbx_description
1 polymer ?
#
loop_
_entity_poly.entity_id
_entity_poly.type
_entity_poly.pdbx_seq_one_letter_code
_entity_poly.pdbx_strand_id
1 'polypeptide(L)'
;MKLGETVKAIGVTDEFRKVINLFQVPAGETPAGFRHEYVYGADGSMRINLVRDISFGANGVRRPTNVLFSANTANPFSVYTMRNFIANLTTNPQIIYDSFLNNPKANKNNQFKDRYEVLKELCKIVGPGVDISVEVNNPFAEESALMEEIAQFEEILTPYRLVVKVPHTGPLNADNVDSFLSGKYPAVNDGKPEDFFYGHNLAYRLHEKGYRVNFTLMAEPYQTALH
;
A
#
# COMPACT_ATOMS: atom_id res chain seq x y z
N MET A 1 -32.11 -0.60 26.82
CA MET A 1 -31.57 0.77 26.96
C MET A 1 -31.68 1.45 25.61
N LYS A 2 -32.40 2.58 25.49
CA LYS A 2 -32.54 3.28 24.21
C LYS A 2 -31.38 4.27 24.06
N LEU A 3 -30.78 4.33 22.87
CA LEU A 3 -29.62 5.19 22.59
C LEU A 3 -29.85 6.67 22.99
N GLY A 4 -31.07 7.16 22.77
CA GLY A 4 -31.45 8.54 23.09
C GLY A 4 -31.54 8.89 24.58
N GLU A 5 -31.53 7.90 25.48
CA GLU A 5 -31.54 8.12 26.93
C GLU A 5 -30.13 8.31 27.50
N THR A 6 -29.09 7.97 26.73
CA THR A 6 -27.69 7.89 27.22
C THR A 6 -26.70 8.75 26.43
N VAL A 7 -27.05 9.14 25.20
CA VAL A 7 -26.19 9.92 24.30
C VAL A 7 -26.65 11.37 24.28
N LYS A 8 -25.77 12.29 24.67
CA LYS A 8 -26.06 13.73 24.68
C LYS A 8 -25.93 14.39 23.30
N ALA A 9 -25.07 13.84 22.44
CA ALA A 9 -24.84 14.35 21.09
C ALA A 9 -24.30 13.23 20.16
N ILE A 10 -24.62 13.32 18.88
CA ILE A 10 -24.10 12.44 17.82
C ILE A 10 -23.25 13.27 16.86
N GLY A 11 -22.07 12.78 16.52
CA GLY A 11 -21.17 13.44 15.57
C GLY A 11 -20.20 12.48 14.91
N VAL A 12 -19.14 13.05 14.34
CA VAL A 12 -18.05 12.33 13.69
C VAL A 12 -16.71 12.74 14.28
N THR A 13 -15.70 11.88 14.18
CA THR A 13 -14.32 12.20 14.57
C THR A 13 -13.64 13.12 13.54
N ASP A 14 -12.49 13.70 13.90
CA ASP A 14 -11.68 14.46 12.95
C ASP A 14 -11.12 13.56 11.84
N GLU A 15 -10.79 12.32 12.18
CA GLU A 15 -10.36 11.30 11.22
C GLU A 15 -11.46 10.99 10.19
N PHE A 16 -12.72 10.88 10.62
CA PHE A 16 -13.85 10.75 9.70
C PHE A 16 -13.90 11.92 8.72
N ARG A 17 -13.79 13.16 9.21
CA ARG A 17 -13.81 14.36 8.35
C ARG A 17 -12.64 14.37 7.37
N LYS A 18 -11.44 14.02 7.85
CA LYS A 18 -10.22 13.90 7.03
C LYS A 18 -10.42 12.92 5.88
N VAL A 19 -10.94 11.71 6.17
CA VAL A 19 -11.19 10.67 5.17
C VAL A 19 -12.24 11.11 4.14
N ILE A 20 -13.35 11.72 4.58
CA ILE A 20 -14.39 12.21 3.68
C ILE A 20 -13.88 13.35 2.78
N ASN A 21 -13.14 14.30 3.34
CA ASN A 21 -12.58 15.42 2.59
C ASN A 21 -11.53 14.95 1.56
N LEU A 22 -10.77 13.90 1.88
CA LEU A 22 -9.76 13.33 1.01
C LEU A 22 -10.37 12.59 -0.18
N PHE A 23 -11.34 11.70 0.06
CA PHE A 23 -11.86 10.83 -1.00
C PHE A 23 -13.09 11.38 -1.74
N GLN A 24 -13.77 12.39 -1.19
CA GLN A 24 -14.84 13.14 -1.86
C GLN A 24 -15.90 12.24 -2.53
N VAL A 25 -16.35 11.23 -1.81
CA VAL A 25 -17.41 10.31 -2.28
C VAL A 25 -18.76 11.05 -2.40
N PRO A 26 -19.74 10.50 -3.15
CA PRO A 26 -21.06 11.08 -3.26
C PRO A 26 -21.73 11.38 -1.91
N ALA A 27 -22.61 12.38 -1.89
CA ALA A 27 -23.32 12.75 -0.68
C ALA A 27 -24.14 11.57 -0.13
N GLY A 28 -23.98 11.30 1.17
CA GLY A 28 -24.63 10.17 1.84
C GLY A 28 -23.84 8.85 1.80
N GLU A 29 -22.66 8.83 1.19
CA GLU A 29 -21.79 7.66 1.14
C GLU A 29 -20.54 7.81 2.02
N THR A 30 -19.93 6.68 2.40
CA THR A 30 -18.58 6.62 2.96
C THR A 30 -17.66 5.77 2.08
N PRO A 31 -16.36 6.14 1.96
CA PRO A 31 -15.46 5.50 1.00
C PRO A 31 -15.25 4.02 1.30
N ALA A 32 -15.01 3.26 0.23
CA ALA A 32 -14.58 1.88 0.36
C ALA A 32 -13.26 1.77 1.12
N GLY A 33 -13.05 0.66 1.80
CA GLY A 33 -11.82 0.41 2.55
C GLY A 33 -11.82 0.97 3.96
N PHE A 34 -12.98 1.38 4.48
CA PHE A 34 -13.13 1.87 5.84
C PHE A 34 -14.30 1.17 6.52
N ARG A 35 -14.10 0.78 7.77
CA ARG A 35 -15.16 0.32 8.65
C ARG A 35 -15.61 1.45 9.57
N HIS A 36 -16.90 1.46 9.89
CA HIS A 36 -17.45 2.37 10.87
C HIS A 36 -17.14 1.87 12.28
N GLU A 37 -16.59 2.75 13.12
CA GLU A 37 -16.50 2.52 14.56
C GLU A 37 -17.28 3.56 15.33
N TYR A 38 -17.89 3.13 16.43
CA TYR A 38 -18.59 4.01 17.36
C TYR A 38 -17.71 4.26 18.56
N VAL A 39 -17.35 5.52 18.80
CA VAL A 39 -16.54 5.96 19.93
C VAL A 39 -17.45 6.71 20.89
N TYR A 40 -17.51 6.26 22.15
CA TYR A 40 -18.23 6.96 23.20
C TYR A 40 -17.26 7.86 23.98
N GLY A 41 -17.51 9.16 23.96
CA GLY A 41 -16.71 10.15 24.66
C GLY A 41 -17.09 10.28 26.13
N ALA A 42 -16.13 10.67 26.98
CA ALA A 42 -16.38 10.99 28.39
C ALA A 42 -17.37 12.16 28.58
N ASP A 43 -17.56 12.99 27.55
CA ASP A 43 -18.55 14.06 27.47
C ASP A 43 -19.99 13.54 27.26
N GLY A 44 -20.18 12.24 27.09
CA GLY A 44 -21.45 11.60 26.80
C GLY A 44 -21.87 11.69 25.33
N SER A 45 -20.95 12.08 24.44
CA SER A 45 -21.19 12.08 22.99
C SER A 45 -20.86 10.73 22.37
N MET A 46 -21.60 10.36 21.32
CA MET A 46 -21.26 9.25 20.45
C MET A 46 -20.73 9.80 19.13
N ARG A 47 -19.52 9.38 18.75
CA ARG A 47 -18.87 9.79 17.51
C ARG A 47 -18.66 8.60 16.59
N ILE A 48 -18.88 8.79 15.30
CA ILE A 48 -18.57 7.79 14.27
C ILE A 48 -17.17 8.07 13.73
N ASN A 49 -16.34 7.04 13.65
CA ASN A 49 -15.02 7.06 13.06
C ASN A 49 -14.98 6.21 11.78
N LEU A 50 -14.08 6.55 10.85
CA LEU A 50 -13.73 5.72 9.70
C LEU A 50 -12.34 5.13 9.94
N VAL A 51 -12.29 3.82 10.21
CA VAL A 51 -11.02 3.11 10.42
C VAL A 51 -10.66 2.34 9.16
N ARG A 52 -9.42 2.50 8.71
CA ARG A 52 -8.88 1.80 7.53
C ARG A 52 -9.02 0.29 7.71
N ASP A 53 -9.73 -0.35 6.79
CA ASP A 53 -9.88 -1.80 6.69
C ASP A 53 -10.28 -2.20 5.26
N ILE A 54 -9.33 -2.79 4.52
CA ILE A 54 -9.55 -3.23 3.12
C ILE A 54 -10.56 -4.37 2.98
N SER A 55 -10.99 -4.98 4.08
CA SER A 55 -12.07 -5.99 4.08
C SER A 55 -13.45 -5.39 3.85
N PHE A 56 -13.56 -4.07 3.88
CA PHE A 56 -14.81 -3.34 3.67
C PHE A 56 -14.84 -2.66 2.30
N GLY A 57 -15.96 -2.80 1.61
CA GLY A 57 -16.34 -1.96 0.47
C GLY A 57 -16.89 -0.62 0.94
N ALA A 58 -17.57 0.09 0.04
CA ALA A 58 -18.20 1.38 0.37
C ALA A 58 -19.25 1.23 1.48
N ASN A 59 -19.52 2.33 2.19
CA ASN A 59 -20.57 2.41 3.21
C ASN A 59 -20.37 1.45 4.39
N GLY A 60 -19.11 1.05 4.67
CA GLY A 60 -18.80 0.10 5.75
C GLY A 60 -19.43 -1.28 5.55
N VAL A 61 -19.72 -1.67 4.31
CA VAL A 61 -20.23 -3.00 3.97
C VAL A 61 -19.05 -3.96 3.80
N ARG A 62 -19.08 -5.13 4.43
CA ARG A 62 -18.03 -6.14 4.20
C ARG A 62 -18.00 -6.57 2.74
N ARG A 63 -16.81 -6.77 2.20
CA ARG A 63 -16.64 -7.39 0.88
C ARG A 63 -17.32 -8.77 0.86
N PRO A 64 -17.83 -9.22 -0.30
CA PRO A 64 -18.57 -10.48 -0.40
C PRO A 64 -17.68 -11.73 -0.28
N THR A 65 -16.36 -11.56 -0.24
CA THR A 65 -15.39 -12.66 -0.19
C THR A 65 -14.80 -12.79 1.22
N ASN A 66 -14.60 -14.04 1.66
CA ASN A 66 -13.93 -14.34 2.93
C ASN A 66 -12.40 -14.22 2.85
N VAL A 67 -11.87 -13.91 1.66
CA VAL A 67 -10.45 -13.71 1.41
C VAL A 67 -10.24 -12.39 0.67
N LEU A 68 -9.10 -11.75 0.91
CA LEU A 68 -8.70 -10.51 0.26
C LEU A 68 -7.82 -10.84 -0.95
N PHE A 69 -8.35 -10.61 -2.14
CA PHE A 69 -7.61 -10.89 -3.36
C PHE A 69 -6.58 -9.80 -3.63
N SER A 70 -5.36 -10.22 -3.95
CA SER A 70 -4.28 -9.35 -4.39
C SER A 70 -4.01 -9.57 -5.88
N ALA A 71 -3.94 -8.48 -6.65
CA ALA A 71 -3.43 -8.52 -8.02
C ALA A 71 -1.95 -8.14 -8.05
N ASN A 72 -1.16 -8.80 -8.89
CA ASN A 72 0.26 -8.51 -9.08
C ASN A 72 0.51 -8.04 -10.52
N THR A 73 0.30 -6.74 -10.76
CA THR A 73 0.41 -6.14 -12.10
C THR A 73 0.47 -4.62 -12.02
N ALA A 74 1.06 -3.98 -13.02
CA ALA A 74 0.99 -2.54 -13.22
C ALA A 74 0.15 -2.15 -14.45
N ASN A 75 -0.54 -3.10 -15.08
CA ASN A 75 -1.32 -2.85 -16.29
C ASN A 75 -2.72 -2.30 -15.94
N PRO A 76 -3.03 -1.02 -16.21
CA PRO A 76 -4.33 -0.43 -15.87
C PRO A 76 -5.51 -1.13 -16.57
N PHE A 77 -5.31 -1.65 -17.78
CA PHE A 77 -6.35 -2.36 -18.52
C PHE A 77 -6.74 -3.68 -17.83
N SER A 78 -5.76 -4.43 -17.34
CA SER A 78 -6.00 -5.65 -16.56
C SER A 78 -6.64 -5.33 -15.21
N VAL A 79 -6.15 -4.29 -14.52
CA VAL A 79 -6.69 -3.86 -13.22
C VAL A 79 -8.15 -3.44 -13.36
N TYR A 80 -8.50 -2.74 -14.43
CA TYR A 80 -9.89 -2.35 -14.69
C TYR A 80 -10.83 -3.56 -14.70
N THR A 81 -10.46 -4.67 -15.33
CA THR A 81 -11.29 -5.89 -15.38
C THR A 81 -11.55 -6.52 -14.01
N MET A 82 -10.59 -6.41 -13.07
CA MET A 82 -10.68 -7.05 -11.75
C MET A 82 -10.90 -6.08 -10.58
N ARG A 83 -11.06 -4.78 -10.85
CA ARG A 83 -11.09 -3.70 -9.84
C ARG A 83 -12.11 -3.89 -8.70
N ASN A 84 -13.25 -4.50 -8.99
CA ASN A 84 -14.32 -4.73 -8.02
C ASN A 84 -14.03 -5.89 -7.06
N PHE A 85 -13.02 -6.71 -7.36
CA PHE A 85 -12.73 -7.94 -6.63
C PHE A 85 -11.47 -7.82 -5.76
N ILE A 86 -10.47 -7.09 -6.24
CA ILE A 86 -9.20 -6.95 -5.54
C ILE A 86 -9.31 -6.02 -4.34
N ALA A 87 -8.63 -6.38 -3.25
CA ALA A 87 -8.45 -5.57 -2.05
C ALA A 87 -7.02 -5.03 -1.93
N ASN A 88 -6.08 -5.63 -2.67
CA ASN A 88 -4.69 -5.20 -2.74
C ASN A 88 -4.19 -5.26 -4.19
N LEU A 89 -3.31 -4.33 -4.55
CA LEU A 89 -2.59 -4.29 -5.82
C LEU A 89 -1.09 -4.17 -5.52
N THR A 90 -0.32 -5.17 -5.91
CA THR A 90 1.14 -5.14 -5.76
C THR A 90 1.80 -4.80 -7.08
N THR A 91 2.76 -3.89 -7.02
CA THR A 91 3.69 -3.57 -8.10
C THR A 91 5.13 -3.72 -7.61
N ASN A 92 6.07 -3.66 -8.54
CA ASN A 92 7.50 -3.49 -8.31
C ASN A 92 8.11 -2.83 -9.57
N PRO A 93 9.35 -2.34 -9.53
CA PRO A 93 10.01 -1.75 -10.69
C PRO A 93 9.91 -2.62 -11.95
N GLN A 94 10.21 -3.91 -11.86
CA GLN A 94 10.18 -4.82 -13.01
C GLN A 94 8.77 -4.91 -13.66
N ILE A 95 7.72 -5.02 -12.86
CA ILE A 95 6.33 -5.08 -13.34
C ILE A 95 5.93 -3.75 -13.99
N ILE A 96 6.32 -2.62 -13.41
CA ILE A 96 5.98 -1.30 -13.95
C ILE A 96 6.76 -1.04 -15.25
N TYR A 97 8.08 -1.19 -15.23
CA TYR A 97 8.94 -0.86 -16.35
C TYR A 97 8.85 -1.91 -17.45
N ASP A 98 9.14 -3.17 -17.15
CA ASP A 98 9.31 -4.20 -18.19
C ASP A 98 7.96 -4.76 -18.65
N SER A 99 7.08 -5.07 -17.70
CA SER A 99 5.81 -5.71 -18.04
C SER A 99 4.78 -4.73 -18.62
N PHE A 100 4.88 -3.43 -18.30
CA PHE A 100 3.94 -2.40 -18.75
C PHE A 100 4.57 -1.27 -19.57
N LEU A 101 5.34 -0.36 -18.97
CA LEU A 101 5.79 0.89 -19.61
C LEU A 101 6.57 0.64 -20.91
N ASN A 102 7.56 -0.24 -20.86
CA ASN A 102 8.45 -0.58 -21.98
C ASN A 102 7.84 -1.64 -22.92
N ASN A 103 6.64 -2.14 -22.61
CA ASN A 103 5.95 -3.13 -23.42
C ASN A 103 4.90 -2.46 -24.32
N PRO A 104 5.17 -2.27 -25.64
CA PRO A 104 4.25 -1.58 -26.54
C PRO A 104 2.91 -2.30 -26.75
N LYS A 105 2.83 -3.60 -26.44
CA LYS A 105 1.57 -4.35 -26.47
C LYS A 105 0.69 -4.02 -25.26
N ALA A 106 1.32 -3.68 -24.13
CA ALA A 106 0.64 -3.34 -22.88
C ALA A 106 0.36 -1.83 -22.78
N ASN A 107 1.39 -0.99 -22.88
CA ASN A 107 1.27 0.47 -22.93
C ASN A 107 0.94 0.93 -24.36
N LYS A 108 -0.30 0.68 -24.78
CA LYS A 108 -0.76 0.96 -26.15
C LYS A 108 -0.59 2.44 -26.48
N ASN A 109 -0.02 2.72 -27.65
CA ASN A 109 0.27 4.08 -28.14
C ASN A 109 1.18 4.91 -27.21
N ASN A 110 1.94 4.25 -26.31
CA ASN A 110 2.79 4.93 -25.34
C ASN A 110 2.01 5.97 -24.51
N GLN A 111 0.82 5.59 -24.03
CA GLN A 111 -0.08 6.47 -23.29
C GLN A 111 0.52 6.95 -21.98
N PHE A 112 1.30 6.10 -21.30
CA PHE A 112 1.98 6.42 -20.04
C PHE A 112 3.48 6.62 -20.28
N LYS A 113 4.06 7.64 -19.66
CA LYS A 113 5.48 8.04 -19.83
C LYS A 113 6.36 7.63 -18.67
N ASP A 114 5.80 7.58 -17.48
CA ASP A 114 6.52 7.24 -16.28
C ASP A 114 5.66 6.42 -15.32
N ARG A 115 6.30 5.91 -14.27
CA ARG A 115 5.65 5.09 -13.25
C ARG A 115 4.60 5.86 -12.45
N TYR A 116 4.75 7.16 -12.28
CA TYR A 116 3.83 7.96 -11.46
C TYR A 116 2.51 8.16 -12.20
N GLU A 117 2.55 8.36 -13.52
CA GLU A 117 1.35 8.34 -14.36
C GLU A 117 0.62 7.00 -14.26
N VAL A 118 1.37 5.89 -14.28
CA VAL A 118 0.80 4.54 -14.10
C VAL A 118 0.14 4.42 -12.72
N LEU A 119 0.85 4.78 -11.64
CA LEU A 119 0.31 4.73 -10.28
C LEU A 119 -0.94 5.60 -10.10
N LYS A 120 -0.96 6.81 -10.68
CA LYS A 120 -2.13 7.71 -10.68
C LYS A 120 -3.34 7.06 -11.34
N GLU A 121 -3.17 6.42 -12.50
CA GLU A 121 -4.27 5.74 -13.18
C GLU A 121 -4.73 4.49 -12.42
N LEU A 122 -3.80 3.68 -11.89
CA LEU A 122 -4.14 2.54 -11.05
C LEU A 122 -4.96 2.97 -9.84
N CYS A 123 -4.51 4.02 -9.14
CA CYS A 123 -5.20 4.66 -8.03
C CYS A 123 -6.64 5.08 -8.39
N LYS A 124 -6.84 5.68 -9.57
CA LYS A 124 -8.15 6.08 -10.06
C LYS A 124 -9.06 4.88 -10.33
N ILE A 125 -8.52 3.82 -10.93
CA ILE A 125 -9.30 2.62 -11.29
C ILE A 125 -9.79 1.86 -10.06
N VAL A 126 -8.94 1.69 -9.04
CA VAL A 126 -9.25 0.86 -7.86
C VAL A 126 -9.95 1.63 -6.75
N GLY A 127 -9.87 2.97 -6.77
CA GLY A 127 -10.53 3.83 -5.79
C GLY A 127 -9.90 3.76 -4.39
N PRO A 128 -10.66 4.16 -3.34
CA PRO A 128 -10.16 4.25 -1.96
C PRO A 128 -9.98 2.88 -1.29
N GLY A 129 -10.70 1.86 -1.78
CA GLY A 129 -10.87 0.59 -1.09
C GLY A 129 -9.70 -0.39 -1.20
N VAL A 130 -8.65 -0.05 -1.93
CA VAL A 130 -7.56 -0.95 -2.31
C VAL A 130 -6.23 -0.40 -1.83
N ASP A 131 -5.47 -1.24 -1.12
CA ASP A 131 -4.06 -0.95 -0.82
C ASP A 131 -3.21 -1.18 -2.07
N ILE A 132 -2.21 -0.32 -2.26
CA ILE A 132 -1.29 -0.37 -3.38
C ILE A 132 0.13 -0.50 -2.81
N SER A 133 0.71 -1.69 -2.98
CA SER A 133 2.08 -1.97 -2.56
C SER A 133 3.06 -1.57 -3.65
N VAL A 134 3.96 -0.64 -3.35
CA VAL A 134 4.98 -0.12 -4.28
C VAL A 134 6.38 -0.32 -3.71
N GLU A 135 7.35 -0.57 -4.56
CA GLU A 135 8.75 -0.75 -4.18
C GLU A 135 9.57 0.42 -4.74
N VAL A 136 10.51 0.91 -3.92
CA VAL A 136 11.46 1.94 -4.36
C VAL A 136 12.36 1.41 -5.47
N ASN A 137 12.88 2.30 -6.32
CA ASN A 137 13.73 1.89 -7.44
C ASN A 137 15.07 1.30 -6.97
N ASN A 138 15.65 1.89 -5.93
CA ASN A 138 16.87 1.39 -5.32
C ASN A 138 16.70 1.33 -3.80
N PRO A 139 16.51 0.14 -3.20
CA PRO A 139 16.33 0.00 -1.76
C PRO A 139 17.59 0.36 -0.96
N PHE A 140 18.76 0.43 -1.60
CA PHE A 140 20.04 0.79 -0.98
C PHE A 140 20.46 2.26 -1.25
N ALA A 141 19.56 3.08 -1.80
CA ALA A 141 19.82 4.50 -1.99
C ALA A 141 20.00 5.21 -0.64
N GLU A 142 20.61 6.40 -0.69
CA GLU A 142 20.70 7.30 0.46
C GLU A 142 19.31 7.60 1.03
N GLU A 143 19.23 7.75 2.36
CA GLU A 143 17.96 7.91 3.07
C GLU A 143 17.10 9.05 2.52
N SER A 144 17.72 10.18 2.18
CA SER A 144 17.00 11.34 1.63
C SER A 144 16.32 11.01 0.30
N ALA A 145 16.98 10.22 -0.56
CA ALA A 145 16.44 9.83 -1.86
C ALA A 145 15.30 8.80 -1.69
N LEU A 146 15.47 7.83 -0.78
CA LEU A 146 14.41 6.86 -0.42
C LEU A 146 13.16 7.60 0.08
N MET A 147 13.33 8.54 1.00
CA MET A 147 12.22 9.27 1.60
C MET A 147 11.55 10.23 0.61
N GLU A 148 12.30 10.87 -0.28
CA GLU A 148 11.75 11.69 -1.36
C GLU A 148 10.89 10.84 -2.31
N GLU A 149 11.39 9.66 -2.67
CA GLU A 149 10.68 8.72 -3.53
C GLU A 149 9.37 8.23 -2.89
N ILE A 150 9.42 7.87 -1.61
CA ILE A 150 8.24 7.44 -0.83
C ILE A 150 7.23 8.58 -0.68
N ALA A 151 7.68 9.82 -0.48
CA ALA A 151 6.80 10.98 -0.39
C ALA A 151 6.04 11.21 -1.70
N GLN A 152 6.68 11.02 -2.85
CA GLN A 152 6.01 11.09 -4.16
C GLN A 152 4.96 9.98 -4.32
N PHE A 153 5.23 8.77 -3.81
CA PHE A 153 4.21 7.72 -3.76
C PHE A 153 3.05 8.09 -2.85
N GLU A 154 3.33 8.65 -1.68
CA GLU A 154 2.31 9.06 -0.71
C GLU A 154 1.41 10.17 -1.26
N GLU A 155 1.96 11.13 -2.00
CA GLU A 155 1.17 12.18 -2.65
C GLU A 155 0.11 11.60 -3.60
N ILE A 156 0.46 10.55 -4.34
CA ILE A 156 -0.43 9.89 -5.31
C ILE A 156 -1.40 8.93 -4.61
N LEU A 157 -0.87 8.09 -3.71
CA LEU A 157 -1.58 6.95 -3.15
C LEU A 157 -2.31 7.31 -1.85
N THR A 158 -1.95 8.42 -1.20
CA THR A 158 -2.36 8.82 0.14
C THR A 158 -1.87 7.86 1.23
N PRO A 159 -1.77 8.32 2.50
CA PRO A 159 -1.38 7.45 3.62
C PRO A 159 -2.28 6.20 3.78
N TYR A 160 -3.52 6.26 3.28
CA TYR A 160 -4.49 5.18 3.43
C TYR A 160 -4.33 4.06 2.41
N ARG A 161 -3.70 4.29 1.25
CA ARG A 161 -3.52 3.23 0.24
C ARG A 161 -2.08 2.84 0.04
N LEU A 162 -1.12 3.72 0.34
CA LEU A 162 0.30 3.39 0.22
C LEU A 162 0.68 2.25 1.18
N VAL A 163 1.35 1.24 0.62
CA VAL A 163 2.11 0.23 1.36
C VAL A 163 3.50 0.18 0.71
N VAL A 164 4.55 0.39 1.50
CA VAL A 164 5.93 0.37 0.99
C VAL A 164 6.44 -1.06 1.01
N LYS A 165 6.86 -1.55 -0.15
CA LYS A 165 7.50 -2.86 -0.28
C LYS A 165 8.97 -2.76 0.09
N VAL A 166 9.39 -3.62 1.00
CA VAL A 166 10.77 -3.68 1.50
C VAL A 166 11.36 -5.04 1.13
N PRO A 167 12.50 -5.11 0.42
CA PRO A 167 13.09 -6.40 0.11
C PRO A 167 13.63 -7.06 1.39
N HIS A 168 13.38 -8.35 1.54
CA HIS A 168 14.13 -9.17 2.49
C HIS A 168 15.52 -9.42 1.90
N THR A 169 16.50 -8.63 2.31
CA THR A 169 17.81 -8.53 1.64
C THR A 169 18.70 -9.76 1.80
N GLY A 170 18.68 -10.42 2.97
CA GLY A 170 19.63 -11.50 3.23
C GLY A 170 21.08 -10.99 3.06
N PRO A 171 21.95 -11.66 2.30
CA PRO A 171 23.31 -11.18 2.03
C PRO A 171 23.39 -10.04 0.99
N LEU A 172 22.27 -9.57 0.43
CA LEU A 172 22.28 -8.51 -0.59
C LEU A 172 22.56 -7.14 0.01
N ASN A 173 23.42 -6.38 -0.65
CA ASN A 173 23.77 -5.00 -0.31
C ASN A 173 24.11 -4.18 -1.57
N ALA A 174 24.47 -2.91 -1.37
CA ALA A 174 24.79 -1.99 -2.44
C ALA A 174 25.95 -2.46 -3.35
N ASP A 175 26.89 -3.25 -2.81
CA ASP A 175 28.07 -3.71 -3.56
C ASP A 175 27.76 -4.90 -4.49
N ASN A 176 26.75 -5.72 -4.16
CA ASN A 176 26.46 -6.96 -4.87
C ASN A 176 25.09 -7.00 -5.59
N VAL A 177 24.24 -5.99 -5.41
CA VAL A 177 22.89 -5.95 -6.01
C VAL A 177 22.90 -6.01 -7.55
N ASP A 178 23.83 -5.31 -8.21
CA ASP A 178 23.94 -5.35 -9.68
C ASP A 178 24.35 -6.75 -10.19
N SER A 179 25.21 -7.44 -9.44
CA SER A 179 25.58 -8.82 -9.74
C SER A 179 24.38 -9.75 -9.59
N PHE A 180 23.59 -9.58 -8.53
CA PHE A 180 22.35 -10.32 -8.32
C PHE A 180 21.35 -10.11 -9.46
N LEU A 181 21.14 -8.87 -9.88
CA LEU A 181 20.25 -8.54 -11.01
C LEU A 181 20.74 -9.13 -12.34
N SER A 182 22.05 -9.34 -12.49
CA SER A 182 22.64 -10.04 -13.63
C SER A 182 22.56 -11.58 -13.56
N GLY A 183 21.96 -12.13 -12.49
CA GLY A 183 21.79 -13.57 -12.28
C GLY A 183 22.93 -14.25 -11.50
N LYS A 184 23.82 -13.48 -10.86
CA LYS A 184 24.87 -14.01 -9.98
C LYS A 184 24.44 -13.88 -8.52
N TYR A 185 24.12 -15.01 -7.91
CA TYR A 185 23.59 -15.05 -6.55
C TYR A 185 24.74 -15.17 -5.52
N PRO A 186 24.79 -14.32 -4.48
CA PRO A 186 25.70 -14.53 -3.36
C PRO A 186 25.32 -15.81 -2.61
N ALA A 187 26.29 -16.43 -1.93
CA ALA A 187 25.95 -17.54 -1.04
C ALA A 187 25.10 -17.03 0.13
N VAL A 188 24.21 -17.89 0.64
CA VAL A 188 23.22 -17.50 1.67
C VAL A 188 23.83 -16.95 2.95
N ASN A 189 25.09 -17.28 3.23
CA ASN A 189 25.85 -16.85 4.40
C ASN A 189 26.94 -15.81 4.06
N ASP A 190 26.98 -15.31 2.83
CA ASP A 190 27.99 -14.37 2.33
C ASP A 190 27.57 -12.92 2.58
N GLY A 191 27.44 -12.57 3.85
CA GLY A 191 27.02 -11.24 4.29
C GLY A 191 27.45 -10.95 5.72
N LYS A 192 27.44 -9.68 6.09
CA LYS A 192 27.60 -9.23 7.47
C LYS A 192 26.23 -9.15 8.16
N PRO A 193 26.17 -9.15 9.49
CA PRO A 193 24.89 -8.97 10.21
C PRO A 193 24.07 -7.78 9.69
N GLU A 194 24.72 -6.67 9.34
CA GLU A 194 24.06 -5.47 8.83
C GLU A 194 23.32 -5.72 7.51
N ASP A 195 23.86 -6.57 6.63
CA ASP A 195 23.25 -6.93 5.35
C ASP A 195 21.95 -7.73 5.59
N PHE A 196 22.03 -8.74 6.46
CA PHE A 196 20.91 -9.61 6.81
C PHE A 196 19.75 -8.87 7.47
N PHE A 197 20.07 -7.84 8.26
CA PHE A 197 19.08 -7.01 8.95
C PHE A 197 18.72 -5.73 8.19
N TYR A 198 19.31 -5.45 7.01
CA TYR A 198 19.07 -4.20 6.29
C TYR A 198 17.59 -3.98 6.00
N GLY A 199 16.92 -4.96 5.36
CA GLY A 199 15.49 -4.89 5.06
C GLY A 199 14.63 -4.70 6.33
N HIS A 200 14.96 -5.40 7.41
CA HIS A 200 14.26 -5.28 8.69
C HIS A 200 14.42 -3.90 9.32
N ASN A 201 15.65 -3.36 9.30
CA ASN A 201 15.94 -2.01 9.79
C ASN A 201 15.28 -0.93 8.94
N LEU A 202 15.19 -1.13 7.62
CA LEU A 202 14.43 -0.23 6.75
C LEU A 202 12.93 -0.29 7.07
N ALA A 203 12.35 -1.47 7.21
CA ALA A 203 10.96 -1.65 7.61
C ALA A 203 10.65 -0.98 8.97
N TYR A 204 11.54 -1.15 9.96
CA TYR A 204 11.43 -0.52 11.27
C TYR A 204 11.41 1.02 11.17
N ARG A 205 12.37 1.61 10.46
CA ARG A 205 12.45 3.07 10.28
C ARG A 205 11.25 3.63 9.53
N LEU A 206 10.72 2.91 8.55
CA LEU A 206 9.49 3.28 7.84
C LEU A 206 8.28 3.23 8.78
N HIS A 207 8.20 2.21 9.63
CA HIS A 207 7.14 2.08 10.62
C HIS A 207 7.15 3.23 11.65
N GLU A 208 8.33 3.63 12.16
CA GLU A 208 8.47 4.78 13.06
C GLU A 208 7.98 6.09 12.43
N LYS A 209 8.03 6.19 11.11
CA LYS A 209 7.51 7.34 10.33
C LYS A 209 6.03 7.20 9.97
N GLY A 210 5.36 6.12 10.36
CA GLY A 210 3.93 5.87 10.13
C GLY A 210 3.60 5.16 8.81
N TYR A 211 4.60 4.65 8.08
CA TYR A 211 4.35 3.89 6.86
C TYR A 211 3.95 2.45 7.16
N ARG A 212 3.05 1.92 6.33
CA ARG A 212 2.72 0.49 6.28
C ARG A 212 3.70 -0.19 5.34
N VAL A 213 4.19 -1.35 5.73
CA VAL A 213 5.22 -2.10 4.99
C VAL A 213 4.73 -3.48 4.58
N ASN A 214 5.27 -4.00 3.48
CA ASN A 214 5.05 -5.36 3.02
C ASN A 214 6.39 -5.92 2.52
N PHE A 215 6.99 -6.92 3.15
CA PHE A 215 8.26 -7.38 2.59
C PHE A 215 8.07 -8.20 1.31
N THR A 216 9.10 -8.20 0.49
CA THR A 216 9.20 -8.91 -0.78
C THR A 216 10.52 -9.67 -0.85
N LEU A 217 10.72 -10.43 -1.94
CA LEU A 217 11.91 -11.29 -2.12
C LEU A 217 12.15 -12.30 -0.99
N MET A 218 11.07 -12.79 -0.36
CA MET A 218 11.13 -13.95 0.53
C MET A 218 11.11 -15.24 -0.31
N ALA A 219 12.13 -16.07 -0.16
CA ALA A 219 12.26 -17.38 -0.80
C ALA A 219 12.04 -18.54 0.18
N GLU A 220 12.17 -18.30 1.50
CA GLU A 220 12.18 -19.33 2.53
C GLU A 220 11.08 -19.10 3.58
N PRO A 221 10.40 -20.16 4.07
CA PRO A 221 9.29 -20.02 5.03
C PRO A 221 9.64 -19.31 6.34
N TYR A 222 10.88 -19.45 6.84
CA TYR A 222 11.29 -18.80 8.07
C TYR A 222 11.32 -17.27 7.94
N GLN A 223 11.52 -16.73 6.74
CA GLN A 223 11.55 -15.29 6.51
C GLN A 223 10.18 -14.66 6.83
N THR A 224 9.08 -15.39 6.59
CA THR A 224 7.73 -14.95 6.94
C THR A 224 7.52 -14.81 8.45
N ALA A 225 8.27 -15.54 9.27
CA ALA A 225 8.18 -15.45 10.74
C ALA A 225 9.00 -14.28 11.33
N LEU A 226 9.80 -13.60 10.53
CA LEU A 226 10.62 -12.45 10.92
C LEU A 226 9.94 -11.10 10.64
N HIS A 227 8.71 -11.12 10.12
CA HIS A 227 7.90 -9.96 9.75
C HIS A 227 7.07 -9.37 10.89
#